data_AF-A0AAD6Z833-F1
#
_entry.id   AF-A0AAD6Z833-F1
#
_cell.length_a   1.000
_cell.length_b   1.000
_cell.length_c   1.000
_cell.angle_alpha   90.00
_cell.angle_beta   90.00
_cell.angle_gamma   90.00
#
_symmetry.space_group_name_H-M   'P 1'
#
loop_
_entity.id
_entity.type
_entity.pdbx_description
1 polymer ?
#
loop_
_entity_poly.entity_id
_entity_poly.type
_entity_poly.pdbx_seq_one_letter_code
_entity_poly.pdbx_strand_id
1 'polypeptide(L)'
;MQLSNIFLVAIAALVSTSDACKCVINGGSHPEATQPCCSQLSGNYNSGNGDCAAGSISEHLSNFRSCCTTFELNNVALTSDCDFPKLADLEQIDTPQGEGVAVKASVKRKRFAA
;
A
#
# COMPACT_ATOMS: atom_id res chain seq x y z
N MET A 1 11.92 49.59 -12.18
CA MET A 1 10.49 49.28 -12.04
C MET A 1 10.29 47.86 -12.59
N GLN A 2 10.70 46.84 -11.85
CA GLN A 2 9.80 45.92 -11.11
C GLN A 2 8.62 45.40 -11.93
N LEU A 3 8.64 44.10 -12.24
CA LEU A 3 7.54 43.17 -11.96
C LEU A 3 8.14 41.79 -11.69
N SER A 4 8.48 41.59 -10.43
CA SER A 4 8.93 40.33 -9.86
C SER A 4 7.83 39.26 -9.90
N ASN A 5 8.28 38.00 -9.94
CA ASN A 5 7.67 36.82 -9.31
C ASN A 5 6.22 36.46 -9.67
N ILE A 6 6.07 35.41 -10.48
CA ILE A 6 4.96 34.47 -10.30
C ILE A 6 5.54 33.06 -10.27
N PHE A 7 6.05 32.66 -9.11
CA PHE A 7 6.24 31.25 -8.79
C PHE A 7 4.86 30.61 -8.65
N LEU A 8 4.39 29.92 -9.69
CA LEU A 8 3.23 29.03 -9.59
C LEU A 8 3.66 27.76 -8.87
N VAL A 9 3.67 27.78 -7.54
CA VAL A 9 3.74 26.56 -6.74
C VAL A 9 2.35 25.91 -6.80
N ALA A 10 2.16 24.99 -7.73
CA ALA A 10 1.02 24.09 -7.72
C ALA A 10 1.23 23.06 -6.60
N ILE A 11 0.68 23.36 -5.42
CA ILE A 11 0.56 22.36 -4.36
C ILE A 11 -0.57 21.44 -4.81
N ALA A 12 -0.21 20.34 -5.48
CA ALA A 12 -1.15 19.24 -5.68
C ALA A 12 -1.53 18.73 -4.29
N ALA A 13 -2.74 19.07 -3.85
CA ALA A 13 -3.33 18.46 -2.68
C ALA A 13 -3.33 16.96 -2.94
N LEU A 14 -2.46 16.23 -2.25
CA LEU A 14 -2.58 14.80 -2.06
C LEU A 14 -3.97 14.64 -1.46
N VAL A 15 -4.92 14.23 -2.29
CA VAL A 15 -6.25 13.82 -1.83
C VAL A 15 -5.98 12.55 -1.06
N SER A 16 -5.64 12.70 0.22
CA SER A 16 -5.75 11.63 1.19
C SER A 16 -7.25 11.39 1.31
N THR A 17 -7.80 10.59 0.41
CA THR A 17 -9.07 9.95 0.64
C THR A 17 -8.93 9.33 2.02
N SER A 18 -9.72 9.82 2.97
CA SER A 18 -9.70 9.32 4.33
C SER A 18 -10.41 7.97 4.32
N ASP A 19 -9.87 7.02 3.57
CA ASP A 19 -10.35 5.66 3.44
C ASP A 19 -10.18 4.99 4.80
N ALA A 20 -11.18 4.23 5.21
CA ALA A 20 -11.05 3.38 6.37
C ALA A 20 -10.54 2.02 5.91
N CYS A 21 -9.53 1.48 6.59
CA CYS A 21 -8.93 0.20 6.24
C CYS A 21 -9.70 -0.95 6.86
N LYS A 22 -9.99 -1.94 6.03
CA LYS A 22 -10.64 -3.20 6.39
C LYS A 22 -9.86 -4.37 5.81
N CYS A 23 -9.80 -5.47 6.56
CA CYS A 23 -9.46 -6.75 6.00
C CYS A 23 -10.68 -7.28 5.23
N VAL A 24 -10.48 -7.64 3.96
CA VAL A 24 -11.52 -8.05 3.03
C VAL A 24 -11.14 -9.32 2.27
N ILE A 25 -12.14 -10.07 1.83
CA ILE A 25 -12.00 -11.17 0.88
C ILE A 25 -13.25 -11.23 0.00
N ASN A 26 -13.08 -11.30 -1.32
CA ASN A 26 -14.20 -11.28 -2.28
C ASN A 26 -15.20 -10.11 -2.04
N GLY A 27 -14.71 -8.96 -1.56
CA GLY A 27 -15.54 -7.79 -1.20
C GLY A 27 -16.28 -7.89 0.14
N GLY A 28 -16.19 -9.01 0.85
CA GLY A 28 -16.70 -9.18 2.21
C GLY A 28 -15.74 -8.59 3.24
N SER A 29 -16.24 -7.80 4.18
CA SER A 29 -15.46 -7.24 5.29
C SER A 29 -15.35 -8.21 6.46
N HIS A 30 -14.16 -8.26 7.06
CA HIS A 30 -13.85 -9.13 8.20
C HIS A 30 -13.40 -8.29 9.41
N PRO A 31 -14.33 -7.76 10.21
CA PRO A 31 -14.01 -6.98 11.40
C PRO A 31 -13.20 -7.78 12.44
N GLU A 32 -13.40 -9.10 12.49
CA GLU A 32 -12.66 -10.01 13.38
C GLU A 32 -11.15 -10.07 13.10
N ALA A 33 -10.75 -9.83 11.84
CA ALA A 33 -9.35 -9.67 11.43
C ALA A 33 -8.91 -8.20 11.48
N THR A 34 -9.81 -7.28 11.14
CA THR A 34 -9.53 -5.83 11.09
C THR A 34 -9.20 -5.27 12.47
N GLN A 35 -9.97 -5.61 13.51
CA GLN A 35 -9.74 -5.12 14.87
C GLN A 35 -8.34 -5.46 15.42
N PRO A 36 -7.88 -6.73 15.44
CA PRO A 36 -6.55 -7.05 15.96
C PRO A 36 -5.43 -6.46 15.11
N CYS A 37 -5.59 -6.37 13.78
CA CYS A 37 -4.60 -5.73 12.92
C CYS A 37 -4.50 -4.22 13.16
N CYS A 38 -5.64 -3.54 13.36
CA CYS A 38 -5.66 -2.13 13.68
C CYS A 38 -5.01 -1.85 15.05
N SER A 39 -5.37 -2.66 16.06
CA SER A 39 -4.86 -2.51 17.43
C SER A 39 -3.35 -2.75 17.52
N GLN A 40 -2.80 -3.75 16.82
CA GLN A 40 -1.36 -4.02 16.78
C GLN A 40 -0.52 -2.85 16.25
N LEU A 41 -1.10 -2.04 15.37
CA LEU A 41 -0.46 -0.86 14.80
C LEU A 41 -0.76 0.42 15.57
N SER A 42 -1.36 0.30 16.76
CA SER A 42 -1.84 1.43 17.57
C SER A 42 -2.83 2.34 16.81
N GLY A 43 -3.58 1.77 15.88
CA GLY A 43 -4.59 2.44 15.09
C GLY A 43 -5.90 2.68 15.85
N ASN A 44 -6.74 3.56 15.32
CA ASN A 44 -8.06 3.86 15.85
C ASN A 44 -9.12 3.01 15.15
N TYR A 45 -9.58 1.96 15.85
CA TYR A 45 -10.64 1.07 15.38
C TYR A 45 -12.03 1.60 15.75
N ASN A 46 -12.91 1.69 14.76
CA ASN A 46 -14.32 2.03 14.95
C ASN A 46 -15.17 0.76 15.02
N SER A 47 -15.56 0.37 16.23
CA SER A 47 -16.41 -0.79 16.49
C SER A 47 -17.83 -0.68 15.92
N GLY A 48 -18.31 0.53 15.58
CA GLY A 48 -19.62 0.73 14.97
C GLY A 48 -19.68 0.29 13.51
N ASN A 49 -18.58 0.46 12.77
CA ASN A 49 -18.51 0.18 11.32
C ASN A 49 -17.49 -0.91 10.95
N GLY A 50 -16.71 -1.39 11.92
CA GLY A 50 -15.68 -2.42 11.71
C GLY A 50 -14.46 -1.90 10.95
N ASP A 51 -14.16 -0.61 11.10
CA ASP A 51 -13.23 0.15 10.28
C ASP A 51 -11.97 0.56 11.07
N CYS A 52 -10.78 0.45 10.48
CA CYS A 52 -9.58 1.08 11.01
C CYS A 52 -9.35 2.43 10.34
N ALA A 53 -9.22 3.53 11.08
CA ALA A 53 -8.97 4.83 10.46
C ALA A 53 -7.59 4.85 9.77
N ALA A 54 -7.52 4.92 8.43
CA ALA A 54 -6.23 4.90 7.73
C ALA A 54 -5.27 5.99 8.22
N GLY A 55 -5.80 7.18 8.54
CA GLY A 55 -5.04 8.28 9.12
C GLY A 55 -4.20 7.86 10.34
N SER A 56 -4.74 6.99 11.19
CA SER A 56 -4.06 6.49 12.40
C SER A 56 -2.99 5.43 12.15
N ILE A 57 -2.95 4.86 10.93
CA ILE A 57 -2.00 3.82 10.54
C ILE A 57 -1.31 4.13 9.20
N SER A 58 -1.27 5.40 8.78
CA SER A 58 -0.82 5.82 7.44
C SER A 58 0.62 5.39 7.15
N GLU A 59 1.50 5.41 8.16
CA GLU A 59 2.89 4.98 8.08
C GLU A 59 3.06 3.45 8.16
N HIS A 60 1.96 2.73 8.40
CA HIS A 60 1.93 1.30 8.68
C HIS A 60 0.92 0.54 7.80
N LEU A 61 0.44 1.13 6.71
CA LEU A 61 -0.52 0.48 5.80
C LEU A 61 0.00 -0.84 5.21
N SER A 62 1.30 -0.91 4.91
CA SER A 62 1.95 -2.15 4.48
C SER A 62 1.95 -3.24 5.56
N ASN A 63 2.16 -2.85 6.83
CA ASN A 63 2.05 -3.75 7.98
C ASN A 63 0.59 -4.19 8.19
N PHE A 64 -0.38 -3.29 8.00
CA PHE A 64 -1.80 -3.61 8.12
C PHE A 64 -2.22 -4.66 7.09
N ARG A 65 -1.84 -4.47 5.83
CA ARG A 65 -2.07 -5.49 4.79
C ARG A 65 -1.40 -6.81 5.12
N SER A 66 -0.14 -6.78 5.56
CA SER A 66 0.58 -7.99 5.93
C SER A 66 -0.12 -8.73 7.09
N CYS A 67 -0.66 -7.98 8.06
CA CYS A 67 -1.48 -8.54 9.11
C CYS A 67 -2.76 -9.18 8.56
N CYS A 68 -3.50 -8.51 7.66
CA CYS A 68 -4.70 -9.13 7.07
C CYS A 68 -4.38 -10.47 6.37
N THR A 69 -3.23 -10.58 5.70
CA THR A 69 -2.84 -11.82 5.02
C THR A 69 -2.50 -12.99 5.94
N THR A 70 -2.35 -12.78 7.25
CA THR A 70 -2.18 -13.89 8.22
C THR A 70 -3.50 -14.55 8.58
N PHE A 71 -4.63 -13.92 8.25
CA PHE A 71 -5.96 -14.48 8.42
C PHE A 71 -6.38 -15.16 7.11
N GLU A 72 -6.95 -16.37 7.24
CA GLU A 72 -7.43 -17.15 6.10
C GLU A 72 -8.89 -17.55 6.28
N LEU A 73 -9.66 -17.45 5.20
CA LEU A 73 -11.03 -17.94 5.13
C LEU A 73 -11.13 -18.92 3.95
N ASN A 74 -11.54 -20.16 4.21
CA ASN A 74 -11.63 -21.20 3.19
C ASN A 74 -10.32 -21.43 2.38
N ASN A 75 -9.16 -21.39 3.05
CA ASN A 75 -7.83 -21.48 2.42
C ASN A 75 -7.49 -20.31 1.48
N VAL A 76 -8.09 -19.15 1.71
CA VAL A 76 -7.79 -17.92 0.97
C VAL A 76 -7.44 -16.83 1.98
N ALA A 77 -6.27 -16.23 1.83
CA ALA A 77 -5.80 -15.14 2.68
C ALA A 77 -6.63 -13.87 2.45
N LEU A 78 -6.94 -13.15 3.53
CA LEU A 78 -7.58 -11.84 3.45
C LEU A 78 -6.58 -10.80 2.91
N THR A 79 -7.10 -9.74 2.29
CA THR A 79 -6.31 -8.57 1.86
C THR A 79 -6.80 -7.32 2.58
N SER A 80 -6.01 -6.24 2.56
CA SER A 80 -6.48 -4.92 2.96
C SER A 80 -7.19 -4.24 1.79
N ASP A 81 -8.29 -3.52 2.06
CA ASP A 81 -8.99 -2.67 1.09
C ASP A 81 -8.34 -1.28 0.93
N CYS A 82 -7.49 -0.88 1.89
CA CYS A 82 -6.66 0.30 1.72
C CYS A 82 -5.54 0.06 0.70
N ASP A 83 -5.48 0.94 -0.30
CA ASP A 83 -4.34 1.05 -1.20
C ASP A 83 -3.17 1.70 -0.46
N PHE A 84 -1.97 1.18 -0.69
CA PHE A 84 -0.73 1.80 -0.22
C PHE A 84 0.18 1.87 -1.44
N PRO A 85 0.89 3.00 -1.63
CA PRO A 85 1.76 3.14 -2.78
C PRO A 85 2.77 1.99 -2.76
N LYS A 86 2.69 1.12 -3.77
CA LYS A 86 3.72 0.11 -3.99
C LYS A 86 4.99 0.88 -4.30
N LEU A 87 6.14 0.45 -3.78
CA LEU A 87 7.43 1.08 -4.10
C LEU A 87 7.73 1.16 -5.62
N ALA A 88 7.02 0.39 -6.44
CA ALA A 88 7.04 0.52 -7.90
C ALA A 88 6.46 1.85 -8.43
N ASP A 89 5.69 2.58 -7.62
CA ASP A 89 5.17 3.92 -7.89
C ASP A 89 6.11 5.03 -7.38
N LEU A 90 7.11 4.66 -6.56
CA LEU A 90 8.17 5.57 -6.11
C LEU A 90 9.33 5.68 -7.11
N GLU A 91 9.35 4.87 -8.17
CA GLU A 91 10.42 4.88 -9.19
C GLU A 91 10.08 5.75 -10.41
N GLN A 92 9.42 6.88 -10.19
CA GLN A 92 9.35 7.92 -11.22
C GLN A 92 9.51 9.33 -10.64
N ILE A 93 10.59 9.53 -9.87
CA ILE A 93 11.13 10.87 -9.64
C ILE A 93 12.64 10.82 -9.98
N ASP A 94 12.91 11.34 -11.17
CA ASP A 94 14.21 11.63 -11.79
C ASP A 94 15.09 10.45 -12.24
N THR A 95 14.98 10.08 -13.52
CA THR A 95 16.19 9.72 -14.27
C THR A 95 16.12 10.35 -15.65
N PRO A 96 17.03 11.27 -16.01
CA PRO A 96 17.18 11.71 -17.39
C PRO A 96 17.47 10.49 -18.27
N GLN A 97 16.75 10.39 -19.38
CA GLN A 97 16.94 9.36 -20.40
C GLN A 97 18.40 9.36 -20.86
N GLY A 98 19.14 8.29 -20.53
CA GLY A 98 20.55 8.20 -20.89
C GLY A 98 21.09 6.78 -20.73
N GLU A 99 21.17 6.10 -21.86
CA GLU A 99 22.13 5.05 -22.18
C GLU A 99 22.01 3.66 -21.50
N GLY A 100 21.88 2.64 -22.34
CA GLY A 100 21.59 1.27 -21.94
C GLY A 100 22.77 0.52 -21.33
N VAL A 101 22.44 -0.47 -20.51
CA VAL A 101 23.35 -1.58 -20.17
C VAL A 101 22.57 -2.89 -20.19
N ALA A 102 23.02 -3.79 -21.08
CA ALA A 102 22.51 -5.13 -21.25
C ALA A 102 22.72 -5.98 -19.99
N VAL A 103 21.64 -6.45 -19.37
CA VAL A 103 21.72 -7.46 -18.31
C VAL A 103 21.68 -8.85 -18.95
N LYS A 104 22.84 -9.50 -19.00
CA LYS A 104 22.96 -10.93 -19.34
C LYS A 104 22.23 -11.76 -18.28
N ALA A 105 21.04 -12.24 -18.61
CA ALA A 105 20.30 -13.21 -17.81
C ALA A 105 21.03 -14.57 -17.82
N SER A 106 21.73 -14.91 -16.73
CA SER A 106 22.20 -16.27 -16.49
C SER A 106 21.05 -17.13 -15.95
N VAL A 107 20.24 -17.69 -16.86
CA VAL A 107 19.24 -18.72 -16.53
C VAL A 107 19.97 -20.03 -16.22
N LYS A 108 20.15 -20.36 -14.94
CA LYS A 108 20.59 -21.69 -14.50
C LYS A 108 19.40 -22.66 -14.64
N ARG A 109 19.27 -23.29 -15.81
CA ARG A 109 18.32 -24.39 -16.05
C ARG A 109 18.64 -25.55 -15.10
N LYS A 110 17.82 -25.80 -14.09
CA LYS A 110 17.76 -27.09 -13.39
C LYS A 110 17.27 -28.13 -14.40
N ARG A 111 18.17 -29.00 -14.87
CA ARG A 111 17.80 -30.22 -15.59
C ARG A 111 17.31 -31.22 -14.55
N PHE A 112 16.01 -31.51 -14.59
CA PHE A 112 15.47 -32.78 -14.13
C PHE A 112 15.90 -33.86 -15.13
N ALA A 113 16.45 -34.97 -14.63
CA ALA A 113 16.48 -36.23 -15.34
C ALA A 113 16.20 -37.34 -14.31
N ALA A 114 15.43 -38.31 -14.77
CA ALA A 114 14.80 -39.41 -14.07
C ALA A 114 15.77 -40.38 -13.39
#